data_AF-A0A972D5D6-F1
#
_entry.id   AF-A0A972D5D6-F1
#
_cell.length_a   1.000
_cell.length_b   1.000
_cell.length_c   1.000
_cell.angle_alpha   90.00
_cell.angle_beta   90.00
_cell.angle_gamma   90.00
#
_symmetry.space_group_name_H-M   'P 1'
#
loop_
_entity.id
_entity.type
_entity.pdbx_description
1 polymer ?
#
loop_
_entity_poly.entity_id
_entity_poly.type
_entity_poly.pdbx_seq_one_letter_code
_entity_poly.pdbx_strand_id
1 'polypeptide(L)'
;MKRILKIPSRLIITFAITLALVTFLSGPALAVGEIVLSVEVTGNEQVKEEQILQAITNTRLGEPLDRQAVAKDQQAIMNLGYFALVEPYAEEFLGGLKIIFRVVENPVIKEFRIDGLTRIAPEEFLP
;
A
#
# COMPACT_ATOMS: atom_id res chain seq x y z
N MET A 1 -47.78 -44.47 7.59
CA MET A 1 -47.90 -44.50 6.11
C MET A 1 -46.82 -43.59 5.51
N LYS A 2 -45.77 -44.13 4.87
CA LYS A 2 -44.73 -43.33 4.20
C LYS A 2 -45.00 -43.33 2.69
N ARG A 3 -45.44 -42.21 2.12
CA ARG A 3 -45.58 -42.04 0.67
C ARG A 3 -44.19 -41.84 0.07
N ILE A 4 -43.72 -42.83 -0.68
CA ILE A 4 -42.42 -42.77 -1.36
C ILE A 4 -42.66 -42.06 -2.70
N LEU A 5 -42.20 -40.81 -2.79
CA LEU A 5 -42.31 -40.00 -4.00
C LEU A 5 -41.39 -40.59 -5.08
N LYS A 6 -41.97 -41.18 -6.15
CA LYS A 6 -41.21 -41.67 -7.30
C LYS A 6 -40.95 -40.51 -8.26
N ILE A 7 -39.74 -39.97 -8.23
CA ILE A 7 -39.33 -38.90 -9.15
C ILE A 7 -38.90 -39.54 -10.48
N PRO A 8 -39.46 -39.11 -11.63
CA PRO A 8 -39.11 -39.67 -12.92
C PRO A 8 -37.66 -39.30 -13.29
N SER A 9 -36.91 -40.27 -13.81
CA SER A 9 -35.49 -40.14 -14.18
C SER A 9 -35.20 -38.98 -15.14
N ARG A 10 -36.16 -38.62 -16.00
CA ARG A 10 -36.07 -37.45 -16.90
C ARG A 10 -35.98 -36.12 -16.15
N LEU A 11 -36.64 -36.00 -14.99
CA LEU A 11 -36.65 -34.78 -14.17
C LEU A 11 -35.32 -34.60 -13.42
N ILE A 12 -34.68 -35.71 -13.06
CA ILE A 12 -33.35 -35.72 -12.43
C ILE A 12 -32.29 -35.29 -13.44
N ILE A 13 -32.39 -35.79 -14.68
CA ILE A 13 -31.45 -35.47 -15.76
C ILE A 13 -31.57 -34.01 -16.18
N THR A 14 -32.78 -33.49 -16.37
CA THR A 14 -32.95 -32.07 -16.73
C THR A 14 -32.47 -31.16 -15.61
N PHE A 15 -32.76 -31.48 -14.35
CA PHE A 15 -32.27 -30.72 -13.20
C PHE A 15 -30.73 -30.72 -13.12
N ALA A 16 -30.10 -31.87 -13.35
CA ALA A 16 -28.64 -31.99 -13.38
C ALA A 16 -28.00 -31.17 -14.51
N ILE A 17 -28.60 -31.16 -15.70
CA ILE A 17 -28.12 -30.37 -16.84
C ILE A 17 -28.28 -28.87 -16.58
N THR A 18 -29.41 -28.44 -16.03
CA THR A 18 -29.62 -27.03 -15.70
C THR A 18 -28.67 -26.56 -14.59
N LEU A 19 -28.41 -27.40 -13.59
CA LEU A 19 -27.48 -27.09 -12.51
C LEU A 19 -26.04 -26.99 -13.04
N ALA A 20 -25.63 -27.92 -13.91
CA ALA A 20 -24.32 -27.90 -14.55
C ALA A 20 -24.15 -26.65 -15.44
N LEU A 21 -25.19 -26.26 -16.19
CA LEU A 21 -25.18 -25.06 -17.04
C LEU A 21 -25.03 -23.77 -16.21
N VAL A 22 -25.75 -23.65 -15.10
CA VAL A 22 -25.68 -22.49 -14.20
C VAL A 22 -24.28 -22.36 -13.56
N THR A 23 -23.65 -23.47 -13.18
CA THR A 23 -22.29 -23.46 -12.64
C THR A 23 -21.24 -23.12 -13.70
N PHE A 24 -21.47 -23.46 -14.97
CA PHE A 24 -20.53 -23.20 -16.06
C PHE A 24 -20.57 -21.74 -16.55
N LEU A 25 -21.73 -21.07 -16.42
CA LEU A 25 -21.89 -19.64 -16.72
C LEU A 25 -21.32 -18.72 -15.63
N SER A 26 -21.09 -19.24 -14.43
CA SER A 26 -20.47 -18.51 -13.33
C SER A 26 -18.95 -18.68 -13.37
N GLY A 27 -18.29 -18.04 -14.35
CA GLY A 27 -16.83 -17.99 -14.40
C GLY A 27 -16.25 -17.36 -13.12
N PRO A 28 -15.01 -17.68 -12.73
CA PRO A 28 -14.38 -17.06 -11.57
C PRO A 28 -14.27 -15.55 -11.82
N ALA A 29 -14.91 -14.74 -10.99
CA ALA A 29 -14.63 -13.32 -10.92
C ALA A 29 -13.21 -13.15 -10.38
N LEU A 30 -12.25 -12.93 -11.27
CA LEU A 30 -10.91 -12.51 -10.86
C LEU A 30 -11.08 -11.11 -10.25
N ALA A 31 -10.87 -11.01 -8.94
CA ALA A 31 -10.78 -9.73 -8.27
C ALA A 31 -9.53 -9.01 -8.82
N VAL A 32 -9.72 -8.14 -9.80
CA VAL A 32 -8.71 -7.18 -10.22
C VAL A 32 -8.48 -6.27 -9.03
N GLY A 33 -7.27 -6.28 -8.47
CA GLY A 33 -6.91 -5.39 -7.36
C GLY A 33 -7.15 -3.94 -7.75
N GLU A 34 -7.53 -3.11 -6.77
CA GLU A 34 -7.87 -1.71 -7.03
C GLU A 34 -6.69 -0.97 -7.68
N ILE A 35 -6.99 -0.19 -8.71
CA ILE A 35 -5.97 0.47 -9.54
C ILE A 35 -5.47 1.73 -8.86
N VAL A 36 -4.16 1.89 -8.76
CA VAL A 36 -3.54 3.13 -8.26
C VAL A 36 -3.65 4.22 -9.32
N LEU A 37 -4.39 5.29 -9.03
CA LEU A 37 -4.60 6.42 -9.94
C LEU A 37 -3.79 7.65 -9.56
N SER A 38 -3.33 7.74 -8.32
CA SER A 38 -2.56 8.88 -7.83
C SER A 38 -1.64 8.45 -6.69
N VAL A 39 -0.49 9.12 -6.60
CA VAL A 39 0.41 9.07 -5.45
C VAL A 39 0.60 10.50 -4.96
N GLU A 40 0.54 10.69 -3.65
CA GLU A 40 0.65 12.00 -2.99
C GLU A 40 1.52 11.87 -1.73
N VAL A 41 2.19 12.97 -1.36
CA VAL A 41 2.96 13.07 -0.12
C VAL A 41 2.37 14.20 0.72
N THR A 42 2.25 13.98 2.02
CA THR A 42 1.70 14.97 2.96
C THR A 42 2.55 15.07 4.23
N GLY A 43 2.50 16.21 4.91
CA GLY A 43 3.20 16.43 6.19
C GLY A 43 4.65 16.88 6.06
N ASN A 44 5.16 17.08 4.84
CA ASN A 44 6.43 17.76 4.60
C ASN A 44 6.25 19.29 4.72
N GLU A 45 7.25 19.95 5.28
CA GLU A 45 7.28 21.41 5.49
C GLU A 45 8.55 22.02 4.87
N GLN A 46 9.73 21.48 5.19
CA GLN A 46 11.02 21.97 4.68
C GLN A 46 11.51 21.14 3.49
N VAL A 47 11.26 19.83 3.51
CA VAL A 47 11.66 18.95 2.41
C VAL A 47 10.70 19.16 1.24
N LYS A 48 11.27 19.44 0.07
CA LYS A 48 10.46 19.63 -1.14
C LYS A 48 9.76 18.34 -1.52
N GLU A 49 8.45 18.42 -1.78
CA GLU A 49 7.62 17.29 -2.17
C GLU A 49 8.21 16.51 -3.35
N GLU A 50 8.68 17.22 -4.38
CA GLU A 50 9.34 16.64 -5.56
C GLU A 50 10.49 15.68 -5.21
N GLN A 51 11.29 16.02 -4.19
CA GLN A 51 12.40 15.19 -3.77
C GLN A 51 11.92 13.88 -3.11
N ILE A 52 10.78 13.94 -2.42
CA ILE A 52 10.16 12.76 -1.79
C ILE A 52 9.53 11.88 -2.86
N LEU A 53 8.81 12.49 -3.82
CA LEU A 53 8.21 11.78 -4.95
C LEU A 53 9.25 11.06 -5.81
N GLN A 54 10.45 11.62 -5.98
CA GLN A 54 11.56 10.96 -6.70
C GLN A 54 12.06 9.67 -6.03
N ALA A 55 11.83 9.50 -4.72
CA ALA A 55 12.17 8.25 -4.03
C ALA A 55 11.14 7.13 -4.27
N ILE A 56 9.94 7.49 -4.75
CA ILE A 56 8.85 6.55 -5.03
C ILE A 56 9.06 5.99 -6.44
N THR A 57 9.49 4.73 -6.52
CA THR A 57 9.88 4.10 -7.79
C THR A 57 9.20 2.76 -8.03
N ASN A 58 8.58 2.17 -7.02
CA ASN A 58 7.96 0.86 -7.10
C ASN A 58 6.44 0.94 -7.29
N THR A 59 5.78 1.90 -6.67
CA THR A 59 4.33 2.13 -6.77
C THR A 59 4.03 2.79 -8.11
N ARG A 60 3.33 2.08 -9.00
CA ARG A 60 3.07 2.54 -10.37
C ARG A 60 1.62 2.98 -10.56
N LEU A 61 1.45 4.13 -11.21
CA LEU A 61 0.13 4.59 -11.65
C LEU A 61 -0.42 3.68 -12.77
N GLY A 62 -1.72 3.42 -12.73
CA GLY A 62 -2.43 2.58 -13.70
C GLY A 62 -2.29 1.08 -13.44
N GLU A 63 -1.61 0.66 -12.37
CA GLU A 63 -1.46 -0.74 -11.98
C GLU A 63 -2.29 -1.08 -10.74
N PRO A 64 -2.65 -2.36 -10.54
CA PRO A 64 -3.22 -2.82 -9.29
C PRO A 64 -2.27 -2.53 -8.12
N LEU A 65 -2.83 -2.16 -6.97
CA LEU A 65 -2.06 -1.92 -5.75
C LEU A 65 -1.20 -3.14 -5.37
N ASP A 66 0.12 -2.94 -5.37
CA ASP A 66 1.09 -3.85 -4.77
C ASP A 66 1.55 -3.31 -3.41
N ARG A 67 1.14 -3.99 -2.32
CA ARG A 67 1.53 -3.62 -0.96
C ARG A 67 3.04 -3.76 -0.71
N GLN A 68 3.73 -4.65 -1.42
CA GLN A 68 5.18 -4.78 -1.31
C GLN A 68 5.90 -3.61 -1.98
N ALA A 69 5.37 -3.12 -3.11
CA ALA A 69 5.87 -1.91 -3.76
C ALA A 69 5.74 -0.68 -2.84
N VAL A 70 4.56 -0.50 -2.23
CA VAL A 70 4.34 0.58 -1.25
C VAL A 70 5.29 0.50 -0.06
N ALA A 71 5.53 -0.70 0.49
CA ALA A 71 6.47 -0.88 1.59
C ALA A 71 7.93 -0.57 1.19
N LYS A 72 8.33 -0.91 -0.05
CA LYS A 72 9.65 -0.55 -0.57
C LYS A 72 9.81 0.96 -0.72
N ASP A 73 8.79 1.64 -1.24
CA ASP A 73 8.82 3.09 -1.39
C ASP A 73 8.78 3.80 -0.03
N GLN A 74 8.00 3.30 0.93
CA GLN A 74 8.04 3.78 2.32
C GLN A 74 9.47 3.71 2.87
N GLN A 75 10.15 2.57 2.70
CA GLN A 75 11.54 2.42 3.14
C GLN A 75 12.50 3.34 2.37
N ALA A 76 12.28 3.54 1.06
CA ALA A 76 13.09 4.46 0.25
C ALA A 76 12.96 5.91 0.75
N ILE A 77 11.75 6.35 1.10
CA ILE A 77 11.52 7.66 1.70
C ILE A 77 12.19 7.76 3.08
N MET A 78 12.06 6.73 3.94
CA MET A 78 12.76 6.70 5.23
C MET A 78 14.28 6.81 5.06
N ASN A 79 14.84 6.16 4.03
CA ASN A 79 16.28 6.17 3.75
C ASN A 79 16.82 7.52 3.26
N LEU A 80 15.95 8.48 2.91
CA LEU A 80 16.37 9.85 2.67
C LEU A 80 16.93 10.51 3.96
N GLY A 81 16.59 9.98 5.13
CA GLY A 81 17.12 10.45 6.43
C GLY A 81 16.48 11.72 6.98
N TYR A 82 15.48 12.28 6.29
CA TYR A 82 14.81 13.52 6.70
C TYR A 82 13.61 13.30 7.63
N PHE A 83 13.09 12.07 7.73
CA PHE A 83 11.80 11.82 8.37
C PHE A 83 11.94 10.91 9.60
N ALA A 84 11.26 11.28 10.68
CA ALA A 84 11.10 10.46 11.88
C ALA A 84 10.04 9.36 11.68
N LEU A 85 9.06 9.62 10.80
CA LEU A 85 7.98 8.70 10.46
C LEU A 85 7.57 8.85 9.00
N VAL A 86 7.29 7.72 8.35
CA VAL A 86 6.63 7.65 7.03
C VAL A 86 5.52 6.60 7.15
N GLU A 87 4.27 7.03 7.03
CA GLU A 87 3.08 6.18 7.15
C GLU A 87 2.31 6.18 5.82
N PRO A 88 2.32 5.07 5.06
CA PRO A 88 1.53 4.94 3.85
C PRO A 88 0.09 4.55 4.18
N TYR A 89 -0.86 5.15 3.48
CA TYR A 89 -2.26 4.73 3.48
C TYR A 89 -2.90 4.94 2.10
N ALA A 90 -4.04 4.30 1.88
CA ALA A 90 -4.77 4.37 0.62
C ALA A 90 -6.17 4.92 0.87
N GLU A 91 -6.64 5.75 -0.06
CA GLU A 91 -8.00 6.29 -0.08
C GLU A 91 -8.65 6.04 -1.44
N GLU A 92 -9.97 5.84 -1.45
CA GLU A 92 -10.72 5.77 -2.70
C GLU A 92 -10.63 7.11 -3.44
N PHE A 93 -10.28 7.05 -4.72
CA PHE A 93 -10.11 8.23 -5.56
C PHE A 93 -10.54 7.91 -6.99
N LEU A 94 -11.60 8.57 -7.47
CA LEU A 94 -12.11 8.45 -8.85
C LEU A 94 -12.34 6.99 -9.32
N GLY A 95 -12.75 6.10 -8.42
CA GLY A 95 -12.99 4.68 -8.73
C GLY A 95 -11.73 3.81 -8.76
N GLY A 96 -10.59 4.35 -8.35
CA GLY A 96 -9.39 3.59 -7.99
C GLY A 96 -8.87 4.06 -6.63
N LEU A 97 -7.55 3.95 -6.42
CA LEU A 97 -6.89 4.33 -5.19
C LEU A 97 -5.95 5.52 -5.40
N LYS A 98 -5.92 6.40 -4.41
CA LYS A 98 -4.81 7.32 -4.18
C LYS A 98 -3.96 6.77 -3.03
N ILE A 99 -2.66 6.62 -3.27
CA ILE A 99 -1.70 6.23 -2.23
C ILE A 99 -1.06 7.49 -1.64
N ILE A 100 -1.18 7.67 -0.34
CA ILE A 100 -0.67 8.85 0.36
C ILE A 100 0.43 8.40 1.31
N PHE A 101 1.61 9.01 1.19
CA PHE A 101 2.70 8.85 2.15
C PHE A 101 2.71 10.05 3.10
N ARG A 102 2.19 9.88 4.32
CA ARG A 102 2.29 10.93 5.34
C ARG A 102 3.64 10.85 6.03
N VAL A 103 4.37 11.95 5.99
CA VAL A 103 5.71 12.06 6.57
C VAL A 103 5.69 12.98 7.80
N VAL A 104 6.62 12.74 8.71
CA VAL A 104 6.93 13.64 9.83
C VAL A 104 8.42 13.94 9.77
N GLU A 105 8.78 15.20 9.50
CA GLU A 105 10.18 15.63 9.39
C GLU A 105 10.92 15.54 10.73
N ASN A 106 12.22 15.24 10.65
CA ASN A 106 13.13 15.31 11.77
C ASN A 106 13.25 16.76 12.27
N PRO A 107 13.36 16.98 13.58
CA PRO A 107 13.57 18.32 14.10
C PRO A 107 14.93 18.87 13.64
N VAL A 108 14.97 20.17 13.34
CA VAL A 108 16.23 20.86 13.04
C VAL A 108 17.08 20.93 14.32
N ILE A 109 18.25 20.29 14.29
CA ILE A 109 19.22 20.36 15.38
C ILE A 109 19.82 21.77 15.39
N LYS A 110 19.57 22.53 16.48
CA LYS A 110 20.08 23.91 16.63
C LYS A 110 21.45 23.99 17.30
N GLU A 111 21.73 23.05 18.19
CA GLU A 111 22.96 23.02 18.98
C GLU A 111 23.30 21.57 19.33
N PHE A 112 24.60 21.28 19.38
CA PHE A 112 25.15 20.02 19.87
C PHE A 112 26.23 20.34 20.90
N ARG A 113 26.11 19.78 22.11
CA ARG A 113 27.08 19.99 23.21
C ARG A 113 27.67 18.66 23.65
N ILE A 114 28.99 18.62 23.76
CA ILE A 114 29.73 17.45 24.25
C ILE A 114 30.30 17.79 25.63
N ASP A 115 29.82 17.09 26.65
CA ASP A 115 30.29 17.26 28.02
C ASP A 115 31.32 16.17 28.37
N GLY A 116 32.34 16.50 29.19
CA GLY A 116 33.28 15.52 29.73
C GLY A 116 34.53 15.19 28.90
N LEU A 117 34.85 15.99 27.88
CA LEU A 117 36.12 15.86 27.14
C LEU A 117 37.32 16.25 28.03
N THR A 118 38.21 15.30 28.30
CA THR A 118 39.40 15.51 29.16
C THR A 118 40.73 15.54 28.41
N ARG A 119 40.78 15.07 27.17
CA ARG A 119 42.04 14.91 26.41
C ARG A 119 42.00 15.48 24.99
N ILE A 120 40.84 15.93 24.54
CA ILE A 120 40.62 16.47 23.19
C ILE A 120 39.80 17.74 23.38
N ALA A 121 40.17 18.81 22.69
CA ALA A 121 39.41 20.05 22.72
C ALA A 121 38.08 19.82 21.97
N PRO A 122 36.91 20.25 22.49
CA PRO A 122 35.63 20.05 21.82
C PRO A 122 35.60 20.53 20.37
N GLU A 123 36.36 21.58 20.06
CA GLU A 123 36.47 22.17 18.73
C GLU A 123 37.17 21.26 17.71
N GLU A 124 37.99 20.32 18.17
CA GLU A 124 38.70 19.34 17.33
C GLU A 124 37.83 18.11 17.02
N PHE A 125 36.72 17.92 17.75
CA PHE A 125 35.85 16.75 17.65
C PHE A 125 34.55 17.00 16.86
N LEU A 126 34.14 18.26 16.71
CA LEU A 126 32.94 18.59 15.94
C LEU A 126 33.23 18.44 14.43
N PRO A 127 32.41 17.67 13.68
CA PRO A 127 32.58 17.49 12.24
C PRO A 127 32.26 18.75 11.42
#